data_AF-A0A1Q5P2J1-F1
#
_entry.id   AF-A0A1Q5P2J1-F1
#
_cell.length_a   1.000
_cell.length_b   1.000
_cell.length_c   1.000
_cell.angle_alpha   90.00
_cell.angle_beta   90.00
_cell.angle_gamma   90.00
#
_symmetry.space_group_name_H-M   'P 1'
#
loop_
_entity.id
_entity.type
_entity.pdbx_description
1 polymer ?
#
loop_
_entity_poly.entity_id
_entity_poly.type
_entity_poly.pdbx_seq_one_letter_code
_entity_poly.pdbx_strand_id
1 'polypeptide(L)' 'MAMFRENRELVAPELESLILRIQEENQATNLVFIEQTNHYCVFRGYKNRIEMLFKFDKNCSMGSILEDEIM' A
#
# COMPACT_ATOMS: atom_id res chain seq x y z
N MET A 1 22.00 -18.59 -1.07
CA MET A 1 20.59 -19.04 -1.09
C MET A 1 19.75 -17.89 -1.63
N ALA A 2 19.36 -17.93 -2.90
CA ALA A 2 18.40 -16.98 -3.44
C ALA A 2 17.01 -17.45 -2.98
N MET A 3 16.39 -16.74 -2.03
CA MET A 3 15.00 -17.01 -1.66
C MET A 3 14.16 -16.71 -2.90
N PHE A 4 13.58 -17.74 -3.50
CA PHE A 4 12.52 -17.58 -4.50
C PHE A 4 11.41 -16.78 -3.82
N ARG A 5 11.33 -15.48 -4.11
CA ARG A 5 10.23 -14.64 -3.65
C ARG A 5 9.03 -15.06 -4.47
N GLU A 6 8.14 -15.84 -3.87
CA GLU A 6 6.87 -16.19 -4.50
C GLU A 6 6.15 -14.89 -4.88
N ASN A 7 5.85 -14.75 -6.18
CA ASN A 7 5.03 -13.68 -6.71
C ASN A 7 3.63 -13.84 -6.13
N ARG A 8 3.38 -13.24 -4.96
CA ARG A 8 2.08 -13.31 -4.29
C ARG A 8 1.28 -12.07 -4.65
N GLU A 9 0.22 -12.27 -5.43
CA GLU A 9 -0.87 -11.31 -5.49
C GLU A 9 -1.54 -11.26 -4.12
N LEU A 10 -1.74 -10.06 -3.60
CA LEU A 10 -2.49 -9.89 -2.36
C LEU A 10 -3.95 -10.15 -2.66
N VAL A 11 -4.55 -11.02 -1.87
CA VAL A 11 -5.98 -11.29 -1.93
C VAL A 11 -6.77 -10.18 -1.23
N ALA A 12 -8.06 -10.07 -1.53
CA ALA A 12 -8.96 -9.07 -0.95
C ALA A 12 -8.79 -8.83 0.57
N PRO A 13 -8.72 -9.87 1.45
CA PRO A 13 -8.56 -9.63 2.89
C PRO A 13 -7.20 -9.05 3.28
N GLU A 14 -6.14 -9.32 2.51
CA GLU A 14 -4.82 -8.74 2.75
C GLU A 14 -4.80 -7.26 2.33
N LEU A 15 -5.48 -6.92 1.23
CA LEU A 15 -5.65 -5.53 0.79
C LEU A 15 -6.49 -4.73 1.80
N GLU A 16 -7.58 -5.29 2.32
CA GLU A 16 -8.38 -4.64 3.37
C GLU A 16 -7.57 -4.39 4.64
N SER A 17 -6.76 -5.37 5.05
CA SER A 17 -5.86 -5.23 6.21
C SER A 17 -4.83 -4.12 5.99
N LEU A 18 -4.30 -3.99 4.77
CA LEU A 18 -3.38 -2.91 4.41
C LEU A 18 -4.06 -1.56 4.39
N ILE A 19 -5.28 -1.47 3.84
CA ILE A 19 -6.07 -0.24 3.83
C ILE A 19 -6.27 0.24 5.27
N LEU A 20 -6.75 -0.62 6.16
CA LEU A 20 -6.94 -0.29 7.58
C LEU A 20 -5.65 0.22 8.22
N ARG A 21 -4.54 -0.49 7.99
CA ARG A 21 -3.23 -0.10 8.54
C ARG A 21 -2.77 1.27 8.03
N ILE A 22 -2.95 1.57 6.73
CA ILE A 22 -2.59 2.88 6.16
C ILE A 22 -3.50 3.97 6.75
N GLN A 23 -4.80 3.70 6.97
CA GLN A 23 -5.72 4.65 7.62
C GLN A 23 -5.28 4.97 9.05
N GLU A 24 -4.90 3.94 9.82
CA GLU A 24 -4.47 4.08 11.21
C GLU A 24 -3.10 4.76 11.34
N GLU A 25 -2.09 4.28 10.61
CA GLU A 25 -0.70 4.77 10.74
C GLU A 25 -0.50 6.14 10.07
N ASN A 26 -1.11 6.37 8.90
CA ASN A 26 -0.83 7.56 8.09
C ASN A 26 -1.98 8.58 8.09
N GLN A 27 -3.01 8.38 8.92
CA GLN A 27 -4.20 9.24 8.98
C GLN A 27 -4.84 9.48 7.59
N ALA A 28 -4.70 8.49 6.70
CA ALA A 28 -5.24 8.55 5.36
C ALA A 28 -6.74 8.24 5.39
N THR A 29 -7.50 8.89 4.53
CA THR A 29 -8.95 8.71 4.38
C THR A 29 -9.30 8.44 2.92
N ASN A 30 -10.43 7.78 2.67
CA ASN A 30 -10.88 7.41 1.32
C ASN A 30 -9.80 6.68 0.49
N LEU A 31 -9.10 5.73 1.12
CA LEU A 31 -8.14 4.90 0.42
C LEU A 31 -8.85 3.99 -0.59
N VAL A 32 -8.39 4.07 -1.83
CA VAL A 32 -8.85 3.27 -2.96
C VAL A 32 -7.64 2.50 -3.47
N PHE A 33 -7.80 1.19 -3.61
CA PHE A 33 -6.82 0.37 -4.30
C PHE A 33 -6.75 0.76 -5.79
N ILE A 34 -5.55 1.04 -6.28
CA ILE A 34 -5.33 1.43 -7.68
C ILE A 34 -4.82 0.21 -8.46
N GLU A 35 -3.69 -0.32 -8.03
CA GLU A 35 -3.03 -1.42 -8.72
C GLU A 35 -2.09 -2.18 -7.78
N GLN A 36 -1.73 -3.39 -8.17
CA GLN A 36 -0.67 -4.14 -7.54
C GLN A 36 0.24 -4.75 -8.60
N THR A 37 1.51 -4.82 -8.26
CA THR A 37 2.51 -5.58 -9.00
C THR A 37 2.98 -6.76 -8.14
N ASN A 38 3.90 -7.56 -8.65
CA ASN A 38 4.54 -8.62 -7.85
C ASN A 38 5.33 -8.08 -6.65
N HIS A 39 5.69 -6.79 -6.65
CA HIS A 39 6.58 -6.22 -5.64
C HIS A 39 5.90 -5.18 -4.75
N TYR A 40 4.90 -4.46 -5.24
CA TYR A 40 4.24 -3.41 -4.46
C TYR A 40 2.75 -3.32 -4.75
N CYS A 41 2.01 -2.71 -3.83
CA CYS A 41 0.63 -2.26 -4.04
C CYS A 41 0.56 -0.75 -4.01
N VAL A 42 -0.31 -0.17 -4.82
CA VAL A 42 -0.55 1.26 -4.88
C VAL A 42 -1.99 1.52 -4.43
N PHE A 43 -2.11 2.41 -3.45
CA PHE A 43 -3.37 2.94 -2.98
C PHE A 43 -3.38 4.45 -3.19
N ARG A 44 -4.55 5.00 -3.48
CA ARG A 44 -4.78 6.44 -3.57
C ARG A 44 -5.69 6.84 -2.43
N GLY A 45 -5.35 7.88 -1.69
CA GLY A 45 -6.19 8.38 -0.62
C GLY A 45 -5.95 9.84 -0.37
N TYR A 46 -6.50 10.33 0.75
CA TYR A 46 -6.36 11.71 1.16
C TYR A 46 -5.78 11.77 2.57
N LYS A 47 -4.72 12.57 2.74
CA LYS A 47 -4.14 12.89 4.05
C LYS A 47 -4.17 14.41 4.18
N ASN A 48 -4.78 14.93 5.24
CA ASN A 48 -4.93 16.38 5.44
C ASN A 48 -5.57 17.14 4.25
N ARG A 49 -6.54 16.51 3.57
CA ARG A 49 -7.19 17.01 2.33
C ARG A 49 -6.28 17.09 1.09
N ILE A 50 -5.04 16.64 1.21
CA ILE A 50 -4.11 16.48 0.09
C ILE A 50 -4.28 15.07 -0.44
N GLU A 51 -4.41 14.97 -1.76
CA GLU A 51 -4.47 13.69 -2.43
C GLU A 51 -3.07 13.08 -2.51
N MET A 52 -2.96 11.82 -2.11
CA MET A 52 -1.67 11.13 -1.99
C MET A 52 -1.75 9.70 -2.52
N LEU A 53 -0.63 9.24 -3.07
CA LEU A 53 -0.39 7.85 -3.39
C LEU A 53 0.41 7.19 -2.28
N PHE A 54 -0.09 6.06 -1.82
CA PHE A 54 0.55 5.20 -0.83
C PHE A 54 1.03 3.94 -1.55
N LYS A 55 2.34 3.77 -1.67
CA LYS A 55 2.95 2.58 -2.25
C LYS A 55 3.47 1.68 -1.13
N PHE A 56 2.98 0.45 -1.08
CA PHE A 56 3.34 -0.55 -0.09
C PHE A 56 4.21 -1.64 -0.72
N ASP A 57 5.45 -1.82 -0.24
CA ASP A 57 6.33 -2.91 -0.70
C ASP A 57 5.94 -4.25 -0.05
N LYS A 58 5.52 -5.22 -0.88
CA LYS A 58 5.13 -6.57 -0.46
C LYS A 58 6.31 -7.39 0.08
N ASN A 59 7.53 -7.06 -0.32
CA ASN A 59 8.74 -7.79 0.08
C ASN A 59 9.31 -7.30 1.40
N CYS A 60 8.86 -6.13 1.86
CA CYS A 60 9.30 -5.58 3.13
C CYS A 60 8.37 -6.11 4.22
N SER A 61 8.86 -7.01 5.05
CA SER A 61 8.16 -7.46 6.26
C SER A 61 7.84 -6.32 7.24
N MET A 62 8.48 -5.15 7.06
CA MET A 62 8.23 -3.91 7.79
C MET A 62 7.34 -2.91 7.05
N GLY A 63 6.82 -3.23 5.87
CA GLY A 63 5.77 -2.45 5.20
C GLY A 63 6.10 -0.97 5.05
N SER A 64 7.21 -0.64 4.40
CA SER A 64 7.53 0.75 4.09
C SER A 64 6.48 1.31 3.14
N ILE A 65 5.71 2.29 3.63
CA ILE A 65 4.74 3.03 2.84
C ILE A 65 5.45 4.25 2.29
N LEU A 66 5.61 4.30 0.97
CA LEU A 66 6.08 5.50 0.28
C LEU A 66 4.87 6.38 -0.02
N GLU A 67 4.99 7.65 0.36
CA GLU A 67 3.98 8.68 0.22
C GLU A 67 4.42 9.65 -0.89
N ASP A 68 3.67 9.70 -1.99
CA ASP A 68 3.86 10.67 -3.08
C ASP A 68 2.63 11.59 -3.14
N GLU A 69 2.82 12.89 -3.04
CA GLU A 69 1.76 13.88 -3.29
C GLU A 69 1.46 13.95 -4.79
N ILE A 70 0.17 13.93 -5.15
CA ILE A 70 -0.26 14.17 -6.53
C ILE A 70 -0.44 15.69 -6.70
N MET A 71 0.48 16.34 -7.43
CA MET A 71 0.41 17.76 -7.80
C MET A 71 -0.54 18.04 -8.96
#